data_AF-A0A811G5B0-F1
#
_entry.id   AF-A0A811G5B0-F1
#
_cell.length_a   1.000
_cell.length_b   1.000
_cell.length_c   1.000
_cell.angle_alpha   90.00
_cell.angle_beta   90.00
_cell.angle_gamma   90.00
#
_symmetry.space_group_name_H-M   'P 1'
#
loop_
_entity.id
_entity.type
_entity.pdbx_description
1 polymer ?
#
loop_
_entity_poly.entity_id
_entity_poly.type
_entity_poly.pdbx_seq_one_letter_code
_entity_poly.pdbx_strand_id
1 'polypeptide(L)'
;MNQPITVTSAIISQALAPMTAWNLEPTTLDYQGPISLDLITTAARVVDTSGVIEILESWDKVDNPNRYRGGRPAQVSVRSALILLIVAGLDDKPLNITEAVEILRYRLDGKAWAAAGLDPKSFTDRRNPQWYSRIYRTIRNKIRALIDPYPETKKGRRYAKDVFAALKATRSPALIEQRKKRIAIFDSALAFGSARLAGDDVFKQHTGDYASDATMHPTSTTMPRSGDKLTSSEPDAGFYVREGNHNPAENKGAAKVKHGFEPSLAVAVGGAFGESVPNLIVGVSVDKPGHRPGQNAVQAAAMLERVGFPRRYMIGDMAYSPGSKPKNYQAPCERTAGR
;
A
#
# COMPACT_ATOMS: atom_id res chain seq x y z
N MET A 1 -38.05 -27.43 7.43
CA MET A 1 -36.61 -27.10 7.45
C MET A 1 -36.38 -26.05 6.38
N ASN A 2 -36.18 -24.80 6.77
CA ASN A 2 -35.95 -23.70 5.83
C ASN A 2 -34.45 -23.57 5.55
N GLN A 3 -34.10 -23.54 4.26
CA GLN A 3 -32.73 -23.32 3.78
C GLN A 3 -32.25 -21.91 4.18
N PRO A 4 -30.96 -21.72 4.51
CA PRO A 4 -30.42 -20.41 4.85
C PRO A 4 -30.48 -19.46 3.64
N ILE A 5 -30.98 -18.25 3.89
CA ILE A 5 -31.07 -17.16 2.91
C ILE A 5 -29.65 -16.71 2.59
N THR A 6 -29.21 -16.91 1.36
CA THR A 6 -27.93 -16.36 0.88
C THR A 6 -28.09 -14.87 0.57
N VAL A 7 -27.02 -14.09 0.74
CA VAL A 7 -26.99 -12.62 0.47
C VAL A 7 -27.57 -12.28 -0.91
N THR A 8 -27.34 -13.16 -1.90
CA THR A 8 -27.88 -13.04 -3.25
C THR A 8 -29.40 -13.07 -3.31
N SER A 9 -30.05 -13.90 -2.47
CA SER A 9 -31.52 -14.01 -2.42
C SER A 9 -32.21 -12.83 -1.73
N ALA A 10 -31.54 -12.17 -0.77
CA ALA A 10 -32.06 -10.99 -0.09
C ALA A 10 -32.06 -9.72 -0.96
N ILE A 11 -31.14 -9.64 -1.92
CA ILE A 11 -31.04 -8.51 -2.85
C ILE A 11 -32.12 -8.60 -3.94
N ILE A 12 -32.47 -9.81 -4.38
CA ILE A 12 -33.46 -10.03 -5.45
C ILE A 12 -34.89 -9.75 -4.98
N SER A 13 -35.21 -9.97 -3.70
CA SER A 13 -36.57 -9.80 -3.17
C SER A 13 -36.98 -8.37 -2.84
N GLN A 14 -36.12 -7.35 -3.10
CA GLN A 14 -36.36 -5.94 -2.73
C GLN A 14 -36.75 -5.73 -1.25
N ALA A 15 -36.41 -6.66 -0.35
CA ALA A 15 -36.74 -6.57 1.07
C ALA A 15 -35.94 -5.49 1.84
N LEU A 16 -35.02 -4.79 1.16
CA LEU A 16 -34.27 -3.66 1.71
C LEU A 16 -34.73 -2.37 1.03
N ALA A 17 -35.73 -1.72 1.63
CA ALA A 17 -36.03 -0.33 1.32
C ALA A 17 -34.77 0.53 1.59
N PRO A 18 -34.51 1.58 0.79
CA PRO A 18 -33.35 2.44 0.99
C PRO A 18 -33.43 3.11 2.37
N MET A 19 -32.51 2.75 3.26
CA MET A 19 -32.42 3.34 4.60
C MET A 19 -32.06 4.82 4.47
N THR A 20 -32.93 5.69 4.97
CA THR A 20 -32.65 7.13 5.11
C THR A 20 -31.69 7.33 6.28
N ALA A 21 -30.75 8.28 6.12
CA ALA A 21 -29.58 8.47 6.98
C ALA A 21 -29.85 8.76 8.48
N TRP A 22 -31.11 8.84 8.90
CA TRP A 22 -31.52 9.23 10.25
C TRP A 22 -32.11 8.09 11.09
N ASN A 23 -32.32 6.89 10.51
CA ASN A 23 -32.80 5.69 11.21
C ASN A 23 -31.74 4.57 11.25
N LEU A 24 -30.50 4.92 11.60
CA LEU A 24 -29.50 3.91 11.94
C LEU A 24 -29.81 3.40 13.35
N GLU A 25 -30.66 2.37 13.45
CA GLU A 25 -30.58 1.41 14.56
C GLU A 25 -29.09 1.04 14.70
N PRO A 26 -28.48 1.16 15.89
CA PRO A 26 -27.07 0.83 16.06
C PRO A 26 -26.91 -0.63 15.67
N THR A 27 -26.36 -0.86 14.48
CA THR A 27 -26.01 -2.19 14.01
C THR A 27 -25.01 -2.70 15.03
N THR A 28 -25.45 -3.62 15.87
CA THR A 28 -24.58 -4.32 16.79
C THR A 28 -23.61 -5.11 15.91
N LEU A 29 -22.42 -4.54 15.68
CA LEU A 29 -21.31 -5.29 15.13
C LEU A 29 -21.03 -6.41 16.13
N ASP A 30 -21.07 -7.66 15.67
CA ASP A 30 -20.71 -8.81 16.50
C ASP A 30 -19.36 -8.52 17.16
N TYR A 31 -19.32 -8.55 18.49
CA TYR A 31 -18.09 -8.29 19.23
C TYR A 31 -17.05 -9.36 18.85
N GLN A 32 -16.00 -8.95 18.13
CA GLN A 32 -15.00 -9.86 17.55
C GLN A 32 -13.85 -10.21 18.50
N GLY A 33 -14.08 -10.08 19.80
CA GLY A 33 -13.06 -10.36 20.81
C GLY A 33 -11.89 -9.36 20.84
N PRO A 34 -11.02 -9.47 21.85
CA PRO A 34 -9.77 -8.70 21.90
C PRO A 34 -8.77 -9.18 20.84
N ILE A 35 -7.93 -8.28 20.34
CA ILE A 35 -6.76 -8.63 19.53
C ILE A 35 -5.70 -9.24 20.45
N SER A 36 -5.09 -10.34 20.02
CA SER A 36 -4.02 -10.98 20.79
C SER A 36 -2.77 -10.08 20.83
N LEU A 37 -2.05 -10.14 21.95
CA LEU A 37 -0.76 -9.46 22.06
C LEU A 37 0.21 -9.92 20.97
N ASP A 38 0.14 -11.19 20.57
CA ASP A 38 0.99 -11.79 19.54
C ASP A 38 0.83 -11.11 18.17
N LEU A 39 -0.40 -10.80 17.75
CA LEU A 39 -0.67 -10.07 16.51
C LEU A 39 -0.06 -8.67 16.53
N ILE A 40 -0.16 -7.98 17.66
CA ILE A 40 0.43 -6.65 17.85
C ILE A 40 1.95 -6.72 17.81
N THR A 41 2.54 -7.70 18.49
CA THR A 41 4.00 -7.88 18.50
C THR A 41 4.54 -8.32 17.15
N THR A 42 3.78 -9.10 16.38
CA THR A 42 4.12 -9.48 15.01
C THR A 42 4.12 -8.25 14.10
N ALA A 43 3.06 -7.43 14.14
CA ALA A 43 3.00 -6.18 13.40
C ALA A 43 4.12 -5.21 13.80
N ALA A 44 4.41 -5.09 15.10
CA ALA A 44 5.54 -4.32 15.61
C ALA A 44 6.87 -4.80 15.03
N ARG A 45 7.10 -6.13 15.01
CA ARG A 45 8.31 -6.72 14.44
C ARG A 45 8.47 -6.40 12.96
N VAL A 46 7.40 -6.44 12.16
CA VAL A 46 7.45 -6.03 10.74
C VAL A 46 7.92 -4.58 10.61
N VAL A 47 7.32 -3.65 11.37
CA VAL A 47 7.69 -2.23 11.32
C VAL A 47 9.14 -2.03 11.77
N ASP A 48 9.52 -2.61 12.91
CA ASP A 48 10.82 -2.40 13.53
C ASP A 48 11.96 -3.01 12.71
N THR A 49 11.74 -4.16 12.07
CA THR A 49 12.77 -4.84 11.26
C THR A 49 12.86 -4.34 9.82
N SER A 50 11.85 -3.60 9.34
CA SER A 50 11.84 -3.02 7.99
C SER A 50 12.81 -1.85 7.79
N GLY A 51 13.20 -1.16 8.88
CA GLY A 51 13.97 0.09 8.80
C GLY A 51 13.17 1.28 8.25
N VAL A 52 11.85 1.15 8.12
CA VAL A 52 11.00 2.16 7.46
C VAL A 52 10.93 3.47 8.23
N ILE A 53 11.10 3.43 9.56
CA ILE A 53 11.05 4.61 10.42
C ILE A 53 12.26 5.49 10.15
N GLU A 54 13.45 4.90 10.12
CA GLU A 54 14.72 5.57 9.84
C GLU A 54 14.73 6.15 8.42
N ILE A 55 14.17 5.40 7.46
CA ILE A 55 14.01 5.85 6.08
C ILE A 55 13.15 7.12 6.04
N LEU A 56 11.96 7.12 6.65
CA LEU A 56 11.08 8.29 6.67
C LEU A 56 11.70 9.48 7.40
N GLU A 57 12.37 9.24 8.53
CA GLU A 57 13.08 10.29 9.27
C GLU A 57 14.22 10.90 8.45
N SER A 58 14.95 10.09 7.69
CA SER A 58 16.00 10.58 6.80
C SER A 58 15.45 11.49 5.70
N TRP A 59 14.29 11.13 5.12
CA TRP A 59 13.63 11.95 4.11
C TRP A 59 13.04 13.23 4.69
N ASP A 60 12.43 13.19 5.88
CA ASP A 60 11.89 14.39 6.52
C ASP A 60 13.00 15.41 6.84
N LYS A 61 14.16 14.94 7.30
CA LYS A 61 15.33 15.79 7.57
C LYS A 61 15.83 16.50 6.31
N VAL A 62 15.86 15.80 5.18
CA VAL A 62 16.30 16.36 3.89
C VAL A 62 15.26 17.34 3.34
N ASP A 63 13.98 17.01 3.40
CA ASP A 63 12.91 17.84 2.83
C ASP A 63 12.57 19.05 3.70
N ASN A 64 12.76 18.92 5.03
CA ASN A 64 12.39 19.93 6.01
C ASN A 64 13.56 20.23 6.99
N PRO A 65 14.73 20.70 6.50
CA PRO A 65 15.93 20.87 7.32
C PRO A 65 15.76 21.92 8.42
N ASN A 66 14.90 22.92 8.19
CA ASN A 66 14.62 24.02 9.11
C ASN A 66 13.35 23.80 9.94
N ARG A 67 12.83 22.57 10.02
CA ARG A 67 11.63 22.28 10.81
C ARG A 67 11.95 22.43 12.29
N TYR A 68 11.62 23.59 12.86
CA TYR A 68 11.76 23.86 14.28
C TYR A 68 11.01 22.80 15.11
N ARG A 69 11.61 22.35 16.23
CA ARG A 69 10.99 21.46 17.24
C ARG A 69 9.88 22.16 18.06
N GLY A 70 9.16 23.10 17.45
CA GLY A 70 8.05 23.80 18.08
C GLY A 70 6.76 23.00 17.97
N GLY A 71 5.97 22.98 19.05
CA GLY A 71 4.65 22.36 19.09
C GLY A 71 4.59 21.03 19.82
N ARG A 72 3.38 20.64 20.24
CA ARG A 72 3.14 19.39 20.95
C ARG A 72 3.45 18.19 20.03
N PRO A 73 4.25 17.20 20.48
CA PRO A 73 4.48 15.98 19.73
C PRO A 73 3.17 15.30 19.31
N ALA A 74 3.19 14.65 18.15
CA ALA A 74 2.07 13.84 17.71
C ALA A 74 1.79 12.74 18.73
N GLN A 75 0.53 12.63 19.17
CA GLN A 75 0.11 11.60 20.14
C GLN A 75 0.19 10.18 19.60
N VAL A 76 0.18 10.02 18.28
CA VAL A 76 0.40 8.76 17.58
C VAL A 76 1.69 8.90 16.78
N SER A 77 2.66 8.01 17.02
CA SER A 77 3.91 7.98 16.28
C SER A 77 3.71 7.35 14.89
N VAL A 78 4.67 7.54 13.99
CA VAL A 78 4.67 6.83 12.68
C VAL A 78 4.67 5.32 12.89
N ARG A 79 5.52 4.83 13.81
CA ARG A 79 5.57 3.43 14.24
C ARG A 79 4.20 2.92 14.66
N SER A 80 3.54 3.62 15.59
CA SER A 80 2.20 3.23 16.09
C SER A 80 1.16 3.20 14.99
N ALA A 81 1.16 4.19 14.07
CA ALA A 81 0.20 4.24 12.98
C ALA A 81 0.38 3.06 12.00
N LEU A 82 1.63 2.68 11.69
CA LEU A 82 1.92 1.53 10.83
C LEU A 82 1.55 0.20 11.50
N ILE A 83 1.87 0.03 12.78
CA ILE A 83 1.49 -1.17 13.54
C ILE A 83 -0.02 -1.36 13.49
N LEU A 84 -0.80 -0.32 13.80
CA LEU A 84 -2.27 -0.42 13.83
C LEU A 84 -2.87 -0.75 12.45
N LEU A 85 -2.27 -0.25 11.36
CA LEU A 85 -2.68 -0.64 10.00
C LEU A 85 -2.34 -2.10 9.71
N ILE A 86 -1.12 -2.55 10.01
CA ILE A 86 -0.71 -3.94 9.76
C ILE A 86 -1.56 -4.92 10.58
N VAL A 87 -1.87 -4.60 11.83
CA VAL A 87 -2.75 -5.41 12.69
C VAL A 87 -4.13 -5.57 12.06
N ALA A 88 -4.70 -4.52 11.46
CA ALA A 88 -5.96 -4.65 10.74
C ALA A 88 -5.85 -5.71 9.64
N GLY A 89 -4.77 -5.74 8.86
CA GLY A 89 -4.56 -6.77 7.83
C GLY A 89 -4.38 -8.17 8.40
N LEU A 90 -3.63 -8.31 9.50
CA LEU A 90 -3.44 -9.61 10.16
C LEU A 90 -4.73 -10.15 10.80
N ASP A 91 -5.65 -9.26 11.19
CA ASP A 91 -6.98 -9.58 11.71
C ASP A 91 -8.03 -9.72 10.58
N ASP A 92 -7.60 -9.88 9.33
CA ASP A 92 -8.46 -10.01 8.15
C ASP A 92 -9.45 -8.84 7.98
N LYS A 93 -9.00 -7.63 8.36
CA LYS A 93 -9.72 -6.38 8.16
C LYS A 93 -9.14 -5.59 7.00
N PRO A 94 -9.98 -4.77 6.34
CA PRO A 94 -9.49 -3.77 5.42
C PRO A 94 -8.42 -2.88 6.07
N LEU A 95 -7.30 -2.67 5.36
CA LEU A 95 -6.18 -1.82 5.78
C LEU A 95 -6.53 -0.32 5.72
N ASN A 96 -7.54 0.11 6.48
CA ASN A 96 -7.99 1.49 6.54
C ASN A 96 -7.93 2.05 7.97
N ILE A 97 -7.99 3.38 8.08
CA ILE A 97 -7.83 4.06 9.37
C ILE A 97 -9.04 3.80 10.28
N THR A 98 -10.22 3.61 9.72
CA THR A 98 -11.43 3.31 10.51
C THR A 98 -11.26 2.00 11.26
N GLU A 99 -10.84 0.93 10.59
CA GLU A 99 -10.58 -0.38 11.23
C GLU A 99 -9.47 -0.29 12.27
N ALA A 100 -8.37 0.38 11.96
CA ALA A 100 -7.27 0.61 12.90
C ALA A 100 -7.74 1.34 14.18
N VAL A 101 -8.68 2.29 14.04
CA VAL A 101 -9.27 3.04 15.15
C VAL A 101 -10.22 2.17 15.97
N GLU A 102 -11.05 1.37 15.33
CA GLU A 102 -11.99 0.47 16.00
C GLU A 102 -11.23 -0.59 16.82
N ILE A 103 -10.18 -1.17 16.24
CA ILE A 103 -9.26 -2.07 16.94
C ILE A 103 -8.66 -1.36 18.17
N LEU A 104 -8.10 -0.17 17.98
CA LEU A 104 -7.47 0.61 19.05
C LEU A 104 -8.43 0.91 20.21
N ARG A 105 -9.67 1.32 19.90
CA ARG A 105 -10.66 1.81 20.87
C ARG A 105 -11.30 0.68 21.67
N TYR A 106 -11.53 -0.47 21.03
CA TYR A 106 -12.43 -1.48 21.57
C TYR A 106 -11.80 -2.86 21.73
N ARG A 107 -10.69 -3.15 21.05
CA ARG A 107 -10.14 -4.51 20.98
C ARG A 107 -8.70 -4.63 21.50
N LEU A 108 -8.02 -3.53 21.79
CA LEU A 108 -6.69 -3.57 22.42
C LEU A 108 -6.76 -3.42 23.94
N ASP A 109 -6.11 -4.34 24.65
CA ASP A 109 -5.88 -4.22 26.09
C ASP A 109 -4.68 -3.31 26.41
N GLY A 110 -4.35 -3.17 27.70
CA GLY A 110 -3.26 -2.30 28.15
C GLY A 110 -1.86 -2.73 27.68
N LYS A 111 -1.59 -4.04 27.56
CA LYS A 111 -0.29 -4.55 27.10
C LYS A 111 -0.16 -4.37 25.58
N ALA A 112 -1.24 -4.65 24.84
CA ALA A 112 -1.32 -4.42 23.40
C ALA A 112 -1.16 -2.93 23.05
N TRP A 113 -1.73 -2.02 23.83
CA TRP A 113 -1.47 -0.57 23.68
C TRP A 113 0.01 -0.23 23.81
N ALA A 114 0.65 -0.70 24.88
CA ALA A 114 2.06 -0.44 25.12
C ALA A 114 2.94 -1.01 23.99
N ALA A 115 2.65 -2.22 23.51
CA ALA A 115 3.36 -2.84 22.39
C ALA A 115 3.20 -2.05 21.07
N ALA A 116 2.02 -1.46 20.83
CA ALA A 116 1.80 -0.52 19.72
C ALA A 116 2.50 0.84 19.91
N GLY A 117 3.21 1.06 21.03
CA GLY A 117 3.91 2.30 21.34
C GLY A 117 2.98 3.43 21.82
N LEU A 118 1.83 3.07 22.38
CA LEU A 118 0.88 4.02 22.97
C LEU A 118 0.93 3.88 24.49
N ASP A 119 1.16 4.98 25.21
CA ASP A 119 1.13 4.98 26.68
C ASP A 119 -0.32 5.10 27.18
N PRO A 120 -0.89 4.08 27.83
CA PRO A 120 -2.26 4.15 28.34
C PRO A 120 -2.49 5.23 29.39
N LYS A 121 -1.44 5.69 30.09
CA LYS A 121 -1.54 6.74 31.12
C LYS A 121 -1.64 8.13 30.51
N SER A 122 -1.16 8.30 29.28
CA SER A 122 -1.21 9.57 28.54
C SER A 122 -2.61 9.92 28.02
N PHE A 123 -3.60 9.03 28.18
CA PHE A 123 -4.94 9.20 27.64
C PHE A 123 -6.01 8.86 28.67
N THR A 124 -6.89 9.82 28.95
CA THR A 124 -8.01 9.67 29.90
C THR A 124 -9.18 8.87 29.33
N ASP A 125 -9.37 8.91 28.02
CA ASP A 125 -10.44 8.19 27.31
C ASP A 125 -9.88 7.40 26.13
N ARG A 126 -9.93 6.07 26.24
CA ARG A 126 -9.48 5.15 25.18
C ARG A 126 -10.47 5.08 24.01
N ARG A 127 -11.74 5.42 24.23
CA ARG A 127 -12.81 5.40 23.23
C ARG A 127 -12.95 6.73 22.50
N ASN A 128 -12.04 7.67 22.73
CA ASN A 128 -12.10 9.01 22.16
C ASN A 128 -12.18 8.99 20.62
N PRO A 129 -13.19 9.62 20.00
CA PRO A 129 -13.35 9.62 18.54
C PRO A 129 -12.21 10.35 17.80
N GLN A 130 -11.40 11.16 18.49
CA GLN A 130 -10.25 11.86 17.89
C GLN A 130 -9.12 10.92 17.46
N TRP A 131 -9.13 9.64 17.85
CA TRP A 131 -8.13 8.66 17.39
C TRP A 131 -8.00 8.61 15.87
N TYR A 132 -9.13 8.70 15.15
CA TYR A 132 -9.12 8.78 13.69
C TYR A 132 -8.30 9.97 13.20
N SER A 133 -8.56 11.16 13.75
CA SER A 133 -7.83 12.37 13.37
C SER A 133 -6.35 12.30 13.71
N ARG A 134 -5.97 11.67 14.84
CA ARG A 134 -4.58 11.52 15.27
C ARG A 134 -3.79 10.59 14.35
N ILE A 135 -4.36 9.42 14.02
CA ILE A 135 -3.76 8.46 13.09
C ILE A 135 -3.72 9.06 11.68
N TYR A 136 -4.83 9.64 11.20
CA TYR A 136 -4.90 10.27 9.88
C TYR A 136 -3.88 11.40 9.70
N ARG A 137 -3.72 12.29 10.67
CA ARG A 137 -2.72 13.37 10.61
C ARG A 137 -1.30 12.82 10.54
N THR A 138 -1.02 11.75 11.26
CA THR A 138 0.29 11.08 11.24
C THR A 138 0.56 10.49 9.85
N ILE A 139 -0.35 9.68 9.32
CA ILE A 139 -0.20 9.09 7.99
C ILE A 139 -0.10 10.17 6.92
N ARG A 140 -0.98 11.18 6.95
CA ARG A 140 -0.99 12.26 5.96
C ARG A 140 0.28 13.10 6.00
N ASN A 141 0.65 13.60 7.18
CA ASN A 141 1.65 14.65 7.29
C ASN A 141 3.08 14.12 7.50
N LYS A 142 3.24 12.87 7.96
CA LYS A 142 4.56 12.28 8.21
C LYS A 142 4.93 11.13 7.28
N ILE A 143 3.96 10.47 6.65
CA ILE A 143 4.23 9.39 5.69
C ILE A 143 3.94 9.88 4.27
N ARG A 144 2.66 10.13 3.95
CA ARG A 144 2.23 10.55 2.61
C ARG A 144 2.91 11.81 2.13
N ALA A 145 3.12 12.80 3.00
CA ALA A 145 3.79 14.04 2.63
C ALA A 145 5.19 13.82 2.03
N LEU A 146 5.87 12.72 2.38
CA LEU A 146 7.23 12.40 1.91
C LEU A 146 7.25 11.53 0.65
N ILE A 147 6.17 10.79 0.39
CA ILE A 147 6.12 9.74 -0.64
C ILE A 147 5.08 9.97 -1.73
N ASP A 148 4.04 10.77 -1.52
CA ASP A 148 2.94 10.95 -2.49
C ASP A 148 3.40 11.74 -3.73
N PRO A 149 3.49 11.15 -4.94
CA PRO A 149 3.99 11.83 -6.13
C PRO A 149 3.08 12.96 -6.63
N TYR A 150 1.83 13.04 -6.15
CA TYR A 150 0.83 14.00 -6.64
C TYR A 150 0.19 14.80 -5.49
N PRO A 151 0.99 15.52 -4.68
CA PRO A 151 0.51 16.18 -3.45
C PRO A 151 -0.55 17.27 -3.69
N GLU A 152 -0.61 17.84 -4.90
CA GLU A 152 -1.60 18.83 -5.31
C GLU A 152 -3.01 18.23 -5.52
N THR A 153 -3.08 16.93 -5.74
CA THR A 153 -4.34 16.21 -5.96
C THR A 153 -4.85 15.67 -4.62
N LYS A 154 -5.99 16.21 -4.16
CA LYS A 154 -6.57 15.79 -2.88
C LYS A 154 -7.23 14.43 -3.03
N LYS A 155 -6.85 13.48 -2.17
CA LYS A 155 -7.50 12.16 -2.08
C LYS A 155 -9.02 12.31 -1.96
N GLY A 156 -9.76 11.54 -2.75
CA GLY A 156 -11.23 11.51 -2.72
C GLY A 156 -11.91 12.67 -3.46
N ARG A 157 -11.17 13.69 -3.90
CA ARG A 157 -11.74 14.83 -4.62
C ARG A 157 -11.85 14.50 -6.10
N ARG A 158 -13.03 14.78 -6.67
CA ARG A 158 -13.27 14.77 -8.12
C ARG A 158 -13.10 16.18 -8.67
N TYR A 159 -12.51 16.29 -9.85
CA TYR A 159 -12.19 17.56 -10.51
C TYR A 159 -12.91 17.64 -11.84
N ALA A 160 -13.24 18.84 -12.31
CA ALA A 160 -13.55 19.04 -13.72
C ALA A 160 -12.29 18.72 -14.56
N LYS A 161 -12.47 18.17 -15.77
CA LYS A 161 -11.37 17.65 -16.59
C LYS A 161 -10.33 18.71 -16.95
N ASP A 162 -10.77 19.92 -17.26
CA ASP A 162 -9.95 21.11 -17.52
C ASP A 162 -9.15 21.54 -16.28
N VAL A 163 -9.79 21.58 -15.11
CA VAL A 163 -9.15 21.89 -13.83
C VAL A 163 -8.07 20.84 -13.50
N PHE A 164 -8.37 19.55 -13.70
CA PHE A 164 -7.39 18.49 -13.49
C PHE A 164 -6.22 18.57 -14.48
N ALA A 165 -6.49 18.91 -15.75
CA ALA A 165 -5.44 19.11 -16.74
C ALA A 165 -4.50 20.27 -16.34
N ALA A 166 -5.06 21.38 -15.84
CA ALA A 166 -4.29 22.50 -15.32
C ALA A 166 -3.44 22.09 -14.10
N LEU A 167 -4.01 21.35 -13.14
CA LEU A 167 -3.25 20.82 -11.99
C LEU A 167 -2.11 19.91 -12.44
N LYS A 168 -2.37 19.01 -13.38
CA LYS A 168 -1.37 18.11 -13.94
C LYS A 168 -0.22 18.87 -14.60
N ALA A 169 -0.50 19.99 -15.25
CA ALA A 169 0.52 20.85 -15.86
C ALA A 169 1.44 21.52 -14.83
N THR A 170 0.99 21.73 -13.58
CA THR A 170 1.83 22.30 -12.51
C THR A 170 2.81 21.32 -11.86
N ARG A 171 2.77 20.05 -12.25
CA ARG A 171 3.56 19.00 -11.60
C ARG A 171 5.04 19.13 -11.93
N SER A 172 5.87 19.01 -10.89
CA SER A 172 7.32 18.88 -11.04
C SER A 172 7.69 17.43 -11.43
N PRO A 173 8.30 17.19 -12.61
CA PRO A 173 8.76 15.86 -13.01
C PRO A 173 9.80 15.29 -12.04
N ALA A 174 10.70 16.14 -11.53
CA ALA A 174 11.74 15.74 -10.58
C ALA A 174 11.14 15.26 -9.26
N LEU A 175 10.11 15.96 -8.74
CA LEU A 175 9.42 15.56 -7.51
C LEU A 175 8.69 14.23 -7.70
N ILE A 176 8.00 14.04 -8.83
CA ILE A 176 7.32 12.78 -9.14
C ILE A 176 8.31 11.63 -9.16
N GLU A 177 9.43 11.78 -9.86
CA GLU A 177 10.44 10.72 -9.97
C GLU A 177 11.02 10.38 -8.60
N GLN A 178 11.40 11.40 -7.82
CA GLN A 178 11.91 11.22 -6.46
C GLN A 178 10.90 10.47 -5.59
N ARG A 179 9.63 10.88 -5.59
CA ARG A 179 8.59 10.30 -4.74
C ARG A 179 8.16 8.91 -5.16
N LYS A 180 8.15 8.59 -6.47
CA LYS A 180 7.97 7.21 -6.93
C LYS A 180 9.07 6.28 -6.43
N LYS A 181 10.35 6.72 -6.48
CA LYS A 181 11.46 5.95 -5.89
C LYS A 181 11.28 5.76 -4.38
N ARG A 182 10.84 6.80 -3.67
CA ARG A 182 10.55 6.71 -2.22
C ARG A 182 9.41 5.74 -1.91
N ILE A 183 8.31 5.76 -2.65
CA ILE A 183 7.22 4.77 -2.49
C ILE A 183 7.77 3.36 -2.67
N ALA A 184 8.50 3.10 -3.76
CA ALA A 184 9.06 1.76 -4.00
C ALA A 184 9.98 1.30 -2.86
N ILE A 185 10.84 2.18 -2.33
CA ILE A 185 11.69 1.86 -1.18
C ILE A 185 10.84 1.61 0.08
N PHE A 186 9.85 2.46 0.36
CA PHE A 186 8.98 2.35 1.53
C PHE A 186 8.16 1.05 1.50
N ASP A 187 7.50 0.76 0.38
CA ASP A 187 6.69 -0.46 0.22
C ASP A 187 7.56 -1.71 0.26
N SER A 188 8.72 -1.69 -0.42
CA SER A 188 9.67 -2.81 -0.40
C SER A 188 10.28 -3.04 0.99
N ALA A 189 10.55 -1.99 1.76
CA ALA A 189 11.05 -2.13 3.13
C ALA A 189 10.04 -2.87 4.01
N LEU A 190 8.75 -2.53 3.92
CA LEU A 190 7.69 -3.22 4.64
C LEU A 190 7.48 -4.66 4.13
N ALA A 191 7.50 -4.88 2.82
CA ALA A 191 7.41 -6.22 2.24
C ALA A 191 8.56 -7.12 2.69
N PHE A 192 9.80 -6.61 2.63
CA PHE A 192 10.98 -7.34 3.09
C PHE A 192 10.97 -7.58 4.60
N GLY A 193 10.59 -6.59 5.41
CA GLY A 193 10.42 -6.77 6.86
C GLY A 193 9.37 -7.83 7.21
N SER A 194 8.28 -7.91 6.43
CA SER A 194 7.28 -8.97 6.54
C SER A 194 7.85 -10.34 6.15
N ALA A 195 8.57 -10.42 5.03
CA ALA A 195 9.19 -11.65 4.55
C ALA A 195 10.20 -12.22 5.56
N ARG A 196 10.94 -11.35 6.27
CA ARG A 196 11.88 -11.73 7.34
C ARG A 196 11.24 -12.41 8.54
N LEU A 197 9.91 -12.38 8.68
CA LEU A 197 9.22 -13.18 9.69
C LEU A 197 9.36 -14.70 9.45
N ALA A 198 9.68 -15.13 8.23
CA ALA A 198 10.05 -16.52 7.95
C ALA A 198 11.38 -16.95 8.60
N GLY A 199 12.16 -15.98 9.10
CA GLY A 199 13.47 -16.18 9.73
C GLY A 199 14.62 -15.81 8.79
N ASP A 200 15.64 -15.13 9.31
CA ASP A 200 16.80 -14.70 8.52
C ASP A 200 17.64 -15.90 8.00
N ASP A 201 17.61 -17.02 8.72
CA ASP A 201 18.33 -18.24 8.33
C ASP A 201 17.81 -18.84 7.01
N VAL A 202 16.50 -18.69 6.76
CA VAL A 202 15.88 -19.11 5.49
C VAL A 202 16.50 -18.36 4.31
N PHE A 203 16.79 -17.08 4.50
CA PHE A 203 17.38 -16.24 3.45
C PHE A 203 18.87 -16.50 3.24
N LYS A 204 19.59 -17.14 4.17
CA LYS A 204 21.01 -17.49 3.98
C LYS A 204 21.23 -18.47 2.82
N GLN A 205 20.23 -19.29 2.51
CA GLN A 205 20.28 -20.25 1.41
C GLN A 205 19.82 -19.65 0.08
N HIS A 206 19.37 -18.39 0.09
CA HIS A 206 18.90 -17.73 -1.12
C HIS A 206 20.06 -17.30 -2.00
N THR A 207 20.04 -17.74 -3.26
CA THR A 207 21.08 -17.44 -4.26
C THR A 207 20.88 -16.08 -4.96
N GLY A 208 19.76 -15.39 -4.68
CA GLY A 208 19.45 -14.09 -5.26
C GLY A 208 18.63 -14.13 -6.55
N ASP A 209 17.87 -15.20 -6.76
CA ASP A 209 16.99 -15.35 -7.92
C ASP A 209 15.59 -14.82 -7.62
N TYR A 210 15.09 -13.94 -8.48
CA TYR A 210 13.79 -13.28 -8.31
C TYR A 210 12.89 -13.49 -9.50
N ALA A 211 11.59 -13.66 -9.24
CA ALA A 211 10.55 -13.53 -10.25
C ALA A 211 9.84 -12.19 -10.09
N SER A 212 9.54 -11.54 -11.21
CA SER A 212 8.77 -10.30 -11.24
C SER A 212 7.50 -10.48 -12.06
N ASP A 213 6.40 -10.02 -11.47
CA ASP A 213 5.10 -9.93 -12.12
C ASP A 213 4.41 -8.64 -11.68
N ALA A 214 3.56 -8.12 -12.56
CA ALA A 214 2.79 -6.92 -12.35
C ALA A 214 1.29 -7.28 -12.31
N THR A 215 0.63 -6.95 -11.21
CA THR A 215 -0.78 -7.30 -11.01
C THR A 215 -1.62 -6.04 -10.87
N MET A 216 -2.72 -5.96 -11.64
CA MET A 216 -3.66 -4.85 -11.55
C MET A 216 -4.43 -4.85 -10.22
N HIS A 217 -4.33 -3.75 -9.47
CA HIS A 217 -5.10 -3.45 -8.28
C HIS A 217 -6.13 -2.33 -8.54
N PRO A 218 -7.43 -2.63 -8.59
CA PRO A 218 -8.46 -1.63 -8.84
C PRO A 218 -8.59 -0.65 -7.68
N THR A 219 -8.77 0.63 -7.99
CA THR A 219 -9.18 1.61 -6.97
C THR A 219 -10.61 1.32 -6.52
N SER A 220 -10.93 1.62 -5.25
CA SER A 220 -12.31 1.56 -4.73
C SER A 220 -13.24 2.62 -5.30
N THR A 221 -12.76 3.44 -6.24
CA THR A 221 -13.50 4.56 -6.82
C THR A 221 -14.25 4.15 -8.07
N THR A 222 -15.32 4.88 -8.38
CA THR A 222 -16.05 4.68 -9.62
C THR A 222 -15.13 4.96 -10.81
N MET A 223 -15.11 4.00 -11.73
CA MET A 223 -14.46 4.13 -13.03
C MET A 223 -14.99 5.38 -13.76
N PRO A 224 -14.12 6.30 -14.18
CA PRO A 224 -14.56 7.46 -14.95
C PRO A 224 -15.00 7.01 -16.35
N ARG A 225 -16.17 7.46 -16.80
CA ARG A 225 -16.67 7.20 -18.16
C ARG A 225 -16.25 8.32 -19.11
N SER A 226 -16.16 8.02 -20.41
CA SER A 226 -15.74 8.99 -21.44
C SER A 226 -16.56 10.29 -21.39
N GLY A 227 -17.88 10.18 -21.19
CA GLY A 227 -18.80 11.32 -21.09
C GLY A 227 -18.84 12.04 -19.73
N ASP A 228 -18.11 11.57 -18.71
CA ASP A 228 -18.18 12.18 -17.39
C ASP A 228 -17.56 13.59 -17.42
N LYS A 229 -18.25 14.57 -16.84
CA LYS A 229 -17.74 15.94 -16.67
C LYS A 229 -16.62 16.00 -15.62
N LEU A 230 -16.63 15.06 -14.68
CA LEU A 230 -15.71 14.99 -13.56
C LEU A 230 -14.79 13.78 -13.68
N THR A 231 -13.56 13.93 -13.21
CA THR A 231 -12.61 12.82 -13.05
C THR A 231 -13.11 11.79 -12.03
N SER A 232 -12.39 10.66 -11.94
CA SER A 232 -12.45 9.79 -10.77
C SER A 232 -12.00 10.54 -9.49
N SER A 233 -12.37 10.02 -8.32
CA SER A 233 -11.87 10.48 -7.02
C SER A 233 -10.43 10.03 -6.73
N GLU A 234 -9.86 9.18 -7.61
CA GLU A 234 -8.43 8.87 -7.70
C GLU A 234 -7.96 9.19 -9.14
N PRO A 235 -7.91 10.48 -9.55
CA PRO A 235 -7.71 10.86 -10.95
C PRO A 235 -6.32 10.53 -11.51
N ASP A 236 -5.39 10.15 -10.63
CA ASP A 236 -4.03 9.72 -10.95
C ASP A 236 -3.86 8.23 -11.18
N ALA A 237 -4.91 7.43 -11.00
CA ALA A 237 -4.88 6.04 -11.43
C ALA A 237 -4.90 5.92 -12.97
N GLY A 238 -4.52 4.75 -13.46
CA GLY A 238 -4.53 4.42 -14.88
C GLY A 238 -5.66 3.45 -15.21
N PHE A 239 -6.00 3.38 -16.50
CA PHE A 239 -6.85 2.31 -17.00
C PHE A 239 -6.03 1.04 -17.20
N TYR A 240 -6.67 -0.10 -16.97
CA TYR A 240 -6.17 -1.43 -17.30
C TYR A 240 -7.19 -2.10 -18.21
N VAL A 241 -6.74 -2.55 -19.37
CA VAL A 241 -7.47 -3.44 -20.28
C VAL A 241 -6.72 -4.76 -20.33
N ARG A 242 -7.41 -5.90 -20.12
CA ARG A 242 -6.75 -7.22 -20.06
C ARG A 242 -6.12 -7.66 -21.39
N GLU A 243 -6.70 -7.22 -22.50
CA GLU A 243 -6.29 -7.60 -23.86
C GLU A 243 -5.81 -6.36 -24.60
N GLY A 244 -4.71 -6.49 -25.33
CA GLY A 244 -4.13 -5.38 -26.10
C GLY A 244 -3.42 -4.34 -25.24
N ASN A 245 -3.40 -3.10 -25.72
CA ASN A 245 -2.82 -2.00 -24.97
C ASN A 245 -3.79 -1.51 -23.88
N HIS A 246 -3.30 -0.93 -22.79
CA HIS A 246 -4.20 -0.50 -21.70
C HIS A 246 -4.93 0.83 -21.97
N ASN A 247 -5.03 1.27 -23.23
CA ASN A 247 -5.80 2.45 -23.61
C ASN A 247 -7.26 2.07 -23.94
N PRO A 248 -8.26 2.49 -23.15
CA PRO A 248 -9.66 2.16 -23.44
C PRO A 248 -10.16 2.70 -24.78
N ALA A 249 -9.58 3.81 -25.27
CA ALA A 249 -9.97 4.40 -26.55
C ALA A 249 -9.58 3.51 -27.75
N GLU A 250 -8.52 2.72 -27.59
CA GLU A 250 -7.97 1.84 -28.62
C GLU A 250 -8.54 0.42 -28.54
N ASN A 251 -9.23 0.07 -27.44
CA ASN A 251 -9.89 -1.23 -27.24
C ASN A 251 -11.41 -1.07 -27.10
N LYS A 252 -12.06 -0.55 -28.15
CA LYS A 252 -13.52 -0.39 -28.18
C LYS A 252 -14.20 -1.75 -28.02
N GLY A 253 -15.06 -1.90 -27.00
CA GLY A 253 -15.79 -3.13 -26.71
C GLY A 253 -15.09 -4.09 -25.74
N ALA A 254 -13.95 -3.72 -25.16
CA ALA A 254 -13.27 -4.56 -24.17
C ALA A 254 -14.17 -4.80 -22.93
N ALA A 255 -14.42 -6.07 -22.62
CA ALA A 255 -15.30 -6.47 -21.52
C ALA A 255 -14.68 -6.29 -20.13
N LYS A 256 -13.35 -6.20 -20.03
CA LYS A 256 -12.59 -6.19 -18.76
C LYS A 256 -11.70 -4.96 -18.64
N VAL A 257 -12.34 -3.80 -18.50
CA VAL A 257 -11.65 -2.53 -18.20
C VAL A 257 -11.72 -2.26 -16.70
N LYS A 258 -10.57 -1.95 -16.09
CA LYS A 258 -10.44 -1.54 -14.69
C LYS A 258 -9.71 -0.20 -14.61
N HIS A 259 -9.80 0.46 -13.46
CA HIS A 259 -9.11 1.71 -13.17
C HIS A 259 -8.43 1.57 -11.81
N GLY A 260 -7.14 1.93 -11.74
CA GLY A 260 -6.33 1.70 -10.56
C GLY A 260 -4.84 1.74 -10.83
N PHE A 261 -4.10 0.99 -10.03
CA PHE A 261 -2.65 0.93 -10.03
C PHE A 261 -2.18 -0.50 -10.22
N GLU A 262 -0.94 -0.66 -10.64
CA GLU A 262 -0.33 -1.95 -10.92
C GLU A 262 0.94 -2.07 -10.08
N PRO A 263 0.86 -2.72 -8.90
CA PRO A 263 2.04 -3.17 -8.19
C PRO A 263 2.85 -4.15 -9.05
N SER A 264 4.14 -3.83 -9.23
CA SER A 264 5.16 -4.76 -9.69
C SER A 264 5.84 -5.38 -8.47
N LEU A 265 5.86 -6.69 -8.42
CA LEU A 265 6.41 -7.46 -7.30
C LEU A 265 7.79 -8.00 -7.66
N ALA A 266 8.66 -8.10 -6.66
CA ALA A 266 9.86 -8.92 -6.71
C ALA A 266 9.67 -10.05 -5.69
N VAL A 267 9.67 -11.29 -6.17
CA VAL A 267 9.40 -12.49 -5.39
C VAL A 267 10.67 -13.32 -5.34
N ALA A 268 11.12 -13.65 -4.13
CA ALA A 268 12.26 -14.56 -3.95
C ALA A 268 11.85 -15.97 -4.39
N VAL A 269 12.64 -16.55 -5.29
CA VAL A 269 12.41 -17.89 -5.87
C VAL A 269 13.68 -18.72 -5.84
N GLY A 270 13.54 -20.04 -5.98
CA GLY A 270 14.67 -20.96 -6.04
C GLY A 270 15.39 -21.17 -4.71
N GLY A 271 16.32 -22.12 -4.70
CA GLY A 271 16.89 -22.64 -3.45
C GLY A 271 15.78 -23.21 -2.58
N ALA A 272 15.74 -22.83 -1.30
CA ALA A 272 14.66 -23.24 -0.39
C ALA A 272 13.27 -22.68 -0.78
N PHE A 273 13.20 -21.59 -1.55
CA PHE A 273 11.93 -20.94 -1.93
C PHE A 273 11.21 -21.73 -3.04
N GLY A 274 9.97 -22.12 -2.75
CA GLY A 274 9.13 -22.99 -3.59
C GLY A 274 9.27 -24.47 -3.27
N GLU A 275 10.39 -24.89 -2.67
CA GLU A 275 10.65 -26.27 -2.28
C GLU A 275 10.26 -26.55 -0.82
N SER A 276 10.78 -25.75 0.11
CA SER A 276 10.58 -25.92 1.56
C SER A 276 10.06 -24.65 2.27
N VAL A 277 10.16 -23.50 1.60
CA VAL A 277 9.69 -22.20 2.08
C VAL A 277 8.78 -21.61 1.00
N PRO A 278 7.65 -20.96 1.35
CA PRO A 278 6.82 -20.31 0.35
C PRO A 278 7.59 -19.23 -0.41
N ASN A 279 7.25 -18.99 -1.68
CA ASN A 279 7.80 -17.86 -2.43
C ASN A 279 7.38 -16.55 -1.78
N LEU A 280 8.33 -15.80 -1.22
CA LEU A 280 8.06 -14.59 -0.46
C LEU A 280 8.20 -13.34 -1.33
N ILE A 281 7.25 -12.41 -1.20
CA ILE A 281 7.36 -11.07 -1.80
C ILE A 281 8.38 -10.28 -0.98
N VAL A 282 9.47 -9.88 -1.61
CA VAL A 282 10.60 -9.17 -0.97
C VAL A 282 10.74 -7.73 -1.47
N GLY A 283 9.99 -7.37 -2.49
CA GLY A 283 10.03 -6.04 -3.08
C GLY A 283 8.74 -5.67 -3.79
N VAL A 284 8.40 -4.40 -3.77
CA VAL A 284 7.18 -3.84 -4.36
C VAL A 284 7.48 -2.46 -4.92
N SER A 285 7.00 -2.19 -6.12
CA SER A 285 6.85 -0.85 -6.65
C SER A 285 5.45 -0.69 -7.25
N VAL A 286 4.94 0.53 -7.33
CA VAL A 286 3.58 0.79 -7.82
C VAL A 286 3.60 1.90 -8.87
N ASP A 287 2.99 1.63 -10.02
CA ASP A 287 2.71 2.67 -11.02
C ASP A 287 1.34 2.43 -11.68
N LYS A 288 1.04 3.19 -12.73
CA LYS A 288 -0.11 2.97 -13.59
C LYS A 288 0.05 1.67 -14.40
N PRO A 289 -1.05 0.98 -14.71
CA PRO A 289 -0.99 -0.24 -15.51
C PRO A 289 -0.28 -0.05 -16.87
N GLY A 290 0.63 -0.97 -17.18
CA GLY A 290 1.48 -0.98 -18.38
C GLY A 290 2.43 0.21 -18.53
N HIS A 291 2.57 1.03 -17.50
CA HIS A 291 3.43 2.20 -17.55
C HIS A 291 4.83 1.85 -17.01
N ARG A 292 5.79 1.70 -17.92
CA ARG A 292 7.22 1.47 -17.63
C ARG A 292 7.49 0.14 -16.87
N PRO A 293 6.96 -1.01 -17.33
CA PRO A 293 7.02 -2.28 -16.61
C PRO A 293 8.44 -2.67 -16.18
N GLY A 294 9.42 -2.60 -17.09
CA GLY A 294 10.82 -2.87 -16.77
C GLY A 294 11.42 -1.98 -15.67
N GLN A 295 11.10 -0.68 -15.68
CA GLN A 295 11.60 0.24 -14.63
C GLN A 295 10.95 -0.07 -13.28
N ASN A 296 9.67 -0.45 -13.27
CA ASN A 296 8.96 -0.79 -12.04
C ASN A 296 9.51 -2.08 -11.43
N ALA A 297 9.83 -3.10 -12.23
CA ALA A 297 10.49 -4.31 -11.74
C ALA A 297 11.86 -4.01 -11.10
N VAL A 298 12.68 -3.17 -11.75
CA VAL A 298 13.96 -2.72 -11.19
C VAL A 298 13.76 -1.93 -9.89
N GLN A 299 12.74 -1.07 -9.83
CA GLN A 299 12.41 -0.31 -8.62
C GLN A 299 11.93 -1.20 -7.47
N ALA A 300 11.18 -2.26 -7.75
CA ALA A 300 10.75 -3.23 -6.74
C ALA A 300 11.97 -3.94 -6.10
N ALA A 301 13.03 -4.15 -6.87
CA ALA A 301 14.29 -4.73 -6.37
C ALA A 301 15.25 -3.71 -5.72
N ALA A 302 14.96 -2.40 -5.78
CA ALA A 302 15.89 -1.37 -5.33
C ALA A 302 16.23 -1.44 -3.83
N MET A 303 15.28 -1.91 -3.01
CA MET A 303 15.54 -2.09 -1.57
C MET A 303 16.50 -3.24 -1.31
N LEU A 304 16.47 -4.30 -2.13
CA LEU A 304 17.37 -5.46 -2.01
C LEU A 304 18.83 -5.04 -2.23
N GLU A 305 19.07 -4.15 -3.20
CA GLU A 305 20.38 -3.53 -3.41
C GLU A 305 20.84 -2.76 -2.17
N ARG A 306 19.96 -1.91 -1.63
CA ARG A 306 20.27 -1.03 -0.51
C ARG A 306 20.70 -1.80 0.74
N VAL A 307 20.15 -2.99 0.96
CA VAL A 307 20.47 -3.84 2.11
C VAL A 307 21.52 -4.92 1.81
N GLY A 308 22.11 -4.91 0.62
CA GLY A 308 23.15 -5.87 0.24
C GLY A 308 22.63 -7.30 0.11
N PHE A 309 21.35 -7.48 -0.24
CA PHE A 309 20.75 -8.79 -0.38
C PHE A 309 21.24 -9.50 -1.66
N PRO A 310 21.38 -10.84 -1.68
CA PRO A 310 21.88 -11.56 -2.85
C PRO A 310 21.10 -11.24 -4.12
N ARG A 311 21.78 -11.10 -5.27
CA ARG A 311 21.16 -10.84 -6.57
C ARG A 311 21.86 -11.61 -7.66
N ARG A 312 21.08 -12.30 -8.50
CA ARG A 312 21.57 -13.12 -9.61
C ARG A 312 20.67 -12.99 -10.83
N TYR A 313 19.54 -13.70 -10.89
CA TYR A 313 18.61 -13.61 -12.02
C TYR A 313 17.33 -12.88 -11.65
N MET A 314 16.80 -12.11 -12.61
CA MET A 314 15.44 -11.55 -12.56
C MET A 314 14.65 -12.18 -13.71
N ILE A 315 13.63 -12.97 -13.36
CA ILE A 315 12.77 -13.71 -14.27
C ILE A 315 11.48 -12.90 -14.44
N GLY A 316 11.00 -12.76 -15.67
CA GLY A 316 9.75 -12.09 -15.99
C GLY A 316 9.23 -12.53 -17.35
N ASP A 317 8.00 -12.14 -17.68
CA ASP A 317 7.39 -12.42 -18.98
C ASP A 317 7.97 -11.54 -20.11
N MET A 318 7.38 -11.67 -21.30
CA MET A 318 7.81 -10.94 -22.49
C MET A 318 7.59 -9.42 -22.43
N ALA A 319 6.73 -8.91 -21.53
CA ALA A 319 6.57 -7.46 -21.32
C ALA A 319 7.85 -6.84 -20.72
N TYR A 320 8.61 -7.63 -19.97
CA TYR A 320 9.92 -7.25 -19.44
C TYR A 320 11.03 -7.51 -20.45
N SER A 321 11.19 -8.75 -20.92
CA SER A 321 12.21 -9.10 -21.90
C SER A 321 11.62 -9.95 -23.03
N PRO A 322 11.62 -9.49 -24.30
CA PRO A 322 12.32 -8.31 -24.84
C PRO A 322 11.51 -7.00 -24.81
N GLY A 323 10.30 -6.98 -24.24
CA GLY A 323 9.35 -5.87 -24.38
C GLY A 323 9.78 -4.53 -23.78
N SER A 324 10.68 -4.52 -22.79
CA SER A 324 11.25 -3.29 -22.24
C SER A 324 12.57 -2.92 -22.92
N LYS A 325 12.81 -1.61 -23.10
CA LYS A 325 14.08 -1.08 -23.64
C LYS A 325 15.26 -1.57 -22.77
N PRO A 326 16.38 -2.03 -23.36
CA PRO A 326 17.57 -2.49 -22.62
C PRO A 326 18.00 -1.60 -21.45
N LYS A 327 18.06 -0.29 -21.68
CA LYS A 327 18.45 0.70 -20.65
C LYS A 327 17.50 0.81 -19.44
N ASN A 328 16.27 0.30 -19.57
CA ASN A 328 15.22 0.41 -18.56
C ASN A 328 15.05 -0.87 -17.72
N TYR A 329 15.56 -2.01 -18.17
CA TYR A 329 15.39 -3.30 -17.51
C TYR A 329 16.68 -4.13 -17.52
N GLN A 330 17.12 -4.60 -18.69
CA GLN A 330 18.25 -5.51 -18.84
C GLN A 330 19.57 -4.91 -18.30
N ALA A 331 19.96 -3.73 -18.77
CA ALA A 331 21.21 -3.09 -18.34
C ALA A 331 21.23 -2.66 -16.86
N PRO A 332 20.11 -2.17 -16.27
CA PRO A 332 20.00 -2.04 -14.82
C PRO A 332 20.11 -3.37 -14.07
N CYS A 333 19.44 -4.43 -14.52
CA CYS A 333 19.53 -5.77 -13.92
C CYS A 333 20.96 -6.34 -13.95
N GLU A 334 21.70 -6.10 -15.03
CA GLU A 334 23.12 -6.51 -15.14
C GLU A 334 24.04 -5.71 -14.23
N ARG A 335 23.83 -4.39 -14.09
CA ARG A 335 24.62 -3.55 -13.17
C ARG A 335 24.36 -3.88 -11.70
N THR A 336 23.18 -4.40 -11.42
CA THR A 336 22.75 -4.78 -10.08
C THR A 336 23.14 -6.22 -9.73
N ALA A 337 23.17 -7.14 -10.69
CA ALA A 337 23.78 -8.46 -10.51
C ALA A 337 25.31 -8.31 -10.45
N GLY A 338 25.86 -8.07 -9.25
CA GLY A 338 27.28 -7.79 -9.05
C GLY A 338 28.19 -8.75 -9.82
N ARG A 339 28.98 -8.19 -10.73
CA ARG A 339 30.23 -8.76 -11.20
C ARG A 339 31.38 -8.13 -10.44
#